data_AF-R7AUZ6-F1
#
_entry.id   AF-R7AUZ6-F1
#
_cell.length_a   1.000
_cell.length_b   1.000
_cell.length_c   1.000
_cell.angle_alpha   90.00
_cell.angle_beta   90.00
_cell.angle_gamma   90.00
#
_symmetry.space_group_name_H-M   'P 1'
#
loop_
_entity.id
_entity.type
_entity.pdbx_description
1 polymer ?
#
loop_
_entity_poly.entity_id
_entity_poly.type
_entity_poly.pdbx_seq_one_letter_code
_entity_poly.pdbx_strand_id
1 'polypeptide(L)'
;MTALSFDDKVFNREVSFCRVYSLESKEKLEKLFLRNRISYFIEWQDRSFLSRLLKGENQKEKTTFTIRINEADVERATELVKGLESVKLRKVKEN
;
A
#
# COMPACT_ATOMS: atom_id res chain seq x y z
N MET A 1 33.24 1.14 -32.19
CA MET A 1 32.15 0.28 -31.72
C MET A 1 31.65 0.87 -30.42
N THR A 2 30.54 1.61 -30.47
CA THR A 2 29.96 2.25 -29.29
C THR A 2 29.23 1.17 -28.50
N ALA A 3 29.79 0.78 -27.35
CA ALA A 3 29.15 -0.19 -26.47
C ALA A 3 27.85 0.43 -25.94
N LEU A 4 26.72 -0.21 -26.23
CA LEU A 4 25.45 0.10 -25.59
C LEU A 4 25.53 -0.45 -24.16
N SER A 5 25.91 0.41 -23.21
CA SER A 5 25.72 0.14 -21.79
C SER A 5 24.23 0.21 -21.48
N PHE A 6 23.58 -0.94 -21.48
CA PHE A 6 22.26 -1.09 -20.87
C PHE A 6 22.45 -0.99 -19.36
N ASP A 7 22.40 0.25 -18.87
CA ASP A 7 22.22 0.54 -17.45
C ASP A 7 20.95 -0.22 -17.01
N ASP A 8 21.11 -1.28 -16.21
CA ASP A 8 20.04 -2.15 -15.71
C ASP A 8 19.23 -1.39 -14.62
N LYS A 9 18.65 -0.25 -15.02
CA LYS A 9 17.91 0.64 -14.13
C LYS A 9 16.55 0.03 -13.84
N VAL A 10 16.47 -0.66 -12.70
CA VAL A 10 15.21 -1.11 -12.12
C VAL A 10 14.44 0.13 -11.64
N PHE A 11 13.49 0.61 -12.44
CA PHE A 11 12.56 1.66 -12.02
C PHE A 11 11.49 1.07 -11.11
N ASN A 12 11.62 1.28 -9.81
CA ASN A 12 10.56 0.95 -8.86
C ASN A 12 9.41 1.97 -9.00
N ARG A 13 8.34 1.58 -9.69
CA ARG A 13 7.11 2.37 -9.87
C ARG A 13 6.02 2.04 -8.85
N GLU A 14 6.36 1.38 -7.75
CA GLU A 14 5.38 1.09 -6.71
C GLU A 14 5.13 2.30 -5.82
N VAL A 15 3.88 2.75 -5.74
CA VAL A 15 3.46 3.89 -4.92
C VAL A 15 2.61 3.45 -3.73
N SER A 16 2.72 4.19 -2.62
CA SER A 16 1.85 3.98 -1.46
C SER A 16 0.43 4.46 -1.76
N PHE A 17 -0.48 3.51 -2.01
CA PHE A 17 -1.84 3.82 -2.43
C PHE A 17 -2.76 4.15 -1.26
N CYS A 18 -2.87 3.25 -0.29
CA CYS A 18 -3.79 3.42 0.82
C CYS A 18 -3.31 2.78 2.12
N ARG A 19 -3.94 3.19 3.22
CA ARG A 19 -3.70 2.62 4.54
C ARG A 19 -5.02 2.08 5.09
N VAL A 20 -5.00 0.82 5.53
CA VAL A 20 -6.18 0.09 6.01
C VAL A 20 -5.99 -0.29 7.47
N TYR A 21 -7.04 -0.12 8.28
CA TYR A 21 -6.98 -0.25 9.75
C TYR A 21 -7.75 -1.44 10.31
N SER A 22 -8.38 -2.25 9.46
CA SER A 22 -9.11 -3.46 9.84
C SER A 22 -8.73 -4.62 8.93
N LEU A 23 -8.80 -5.83 9.46
CA LEU A 23 -8.55 -7.05 8.68
C LEU A 23 -9.63 -7.25 7.61
N GLU A 24 -10.90 -6.98 7.95
CA GLU A 24 -12.02 -7.12 7.01
C GLU A 24 -11.88 -6.18 5.80
N SER A 25 -11.54 -4.91 6.02
CA SER A 25 -11.34 -3.97 4.92
C SER A 25 -10.10 -4.32 4.09
N LYS A 26 -9.07 -4.93 4.70
CA LYS A 26 -7.90 -5.45 3.98
C LYS A 26 -8.34 -6.56 3.02
N GLU A 27 -9.03 -7.58 3.51
CA GLU A 27 -9.46 -8.71 2.68
C GLU A 27 -10.38 -8.29 1.53
N LYS A 28 -11.31 -7.35 1.79
CA LYS A 28 -12.18 -6.78 0.74
C LYS A 28 -11.36 -6.11 -0.36
N LEU A 29 -10.35 -5.34 0.03
CA LEU A 29 -9.49 -4.63 -0.92
C LEU A 29 -8.59 -5.58 -1.71
N GLU A 30 -8.04 -6.62 -1.06
CA GLU A 30 -7.26 -7.68 -1.73
C GLU A 30 -8.11 -8.40 -2.78
N LYS A 31 -9.32 -8.84 -2.43
CA LYS A 31 -10.25 -9.48 -3.38
C LYS A 31 -10.56 -8.57 -4.56
N LEU A 32 -10.76 -7.27 -4.31
CA LEU A 32 -11.03 -6.28 -5.34
C LEU A 32 -9.84 -6.10 -6.29
N PHE A 33 -8.61 -6.01 -5.78
CA PHE A 33 -7.40 -5.91 -6.61
C PHE A 33 -7.13 -7.18 -7.42
N LEU A 34 -7.25 -8.36 -6.80
CA LEU A 34 -7.09 -9.64 -7.49
C LEU A 34 -8.09 -9.80 -8.65
N ARG A 35 -9.37 -9.46 -8.39
CA ARG A 35 -10.42 -9.51 -9.42
C ARG A 35 -10.15 -8.58 -10.59
N ASN A 36 -9.52 -7.43 -10.32
CA ASN A 36 -9.18 -6.43 -11.34
C ASN A 36 -7.79 -6.60 -11.94
N ARG A 37 -7.04 -7.65 -11.56
CA ARG A 37 -5.66 -7.92 -12.01
C ARG A 37 -4.68 -6.78 -11.66
N ILE A 38 -4.92 -6.10 -10.54
CA ILE A 38 -4.04 -5.05 -10.03
C ILE A 38 -2.97 -5.73 -9.17
N SER A 39 -1.70 -5.52 -9.51
CA SER A 39 -0.59 -6.00 -8.69
C SER A 39 -0.47 -5.13 -7.44
N TYR A 40 -0.40 -5.76 -6.28
CA TYR A 40 -0.30 -5.05 -5.01
C TYR A 40 0.72 -5.70 -4.08
N PHE A 41 1.31 -4.88 -3.22
CA PHE A 41 2.22 -5.28 -2.17
C PHE A 41 1.69 -4.77 -0.82
N ILE A 42 1.71 -5.63 0.19
CA ILE A 42 1.35 -5.25 1.55
C ILE A 42 2.62 -5.10 2.36
N GLU A 43 2.89 -3.87 2.74
CA GLU A 43 3.92 -3.56 3.71
C GLU A 43 3.36 -3.82 5.10
N TRP A 44 3.81 -4.92 5.72
CA TRP A 44 3.58 -5.18 7.13
C TRP A 44 4.34 -4.13 7.92
N GLN A 45 3.63 -3.26 8.63
CA GLN A 45 4.30 -2.43 9.63
C GLN A 45 4.68 -3.35 10.78
N ASP A 46 5.96 -3.69 10.82
CA ASP A 46 6.59 -4.32 11.97
C ASP A 46 6.31 -3.42 13.16
N ARG A 47 5.37 -3.85 14.02
CA ARG A 47 5.06 -3.15 15.26
C ARG A 47 6.22 -3.42 16.17
N SER A 48 7.23 -2.57 16.00
CA SER A 48 8.50 -2.63 16.68
C SER A 48 8.24 -2.95 18.14
N PHE A 49 8.80 -4.07 18.57
CA PHE A 49 8.88 -4.48 19.97
C PHE A 49 9.29 -3.31 20.90
N LEU A 50 9.99 -2.29 20.39
CA LEU A 50 10.32 -1.02 21.05
C LEU A 50 9.11 -0.17 21.47
N SER A 51 8.00 -0.22 20.74
CA SER A 51 6.77 0.52 21.07
C SER A 51 5.99 -0.10 22.23
N ARG A 52 6.12 -1.42 22.43
CA ARG A 52 5.62 -2.15 23.60
C ARG A 52 6.43 -1.89 24.88
N LEU A 53 7.71 -1.53 24.77
CA LEU A 53 8.56 -1.25 25.93
C LEU A 53 8.43 0.18 26.46
N LEU A 54 8.05 1.15 25.62
CA LEU A 54 8.02 2.59 25.95
C LEU A 54 6.62 3.17 26.23
N LYS A 55 5.53 2.42 26.01
CA LYS A 55 4.16 2.92 26.17
C LYS A 55 3.30 1.97 27.00
N GLY A 56 2.94 2.42 28.19
CA GLY A 56 2.06 1.70 29.13
C GLY A 56 0.73 1.27 28.51
N GLU A 57 0.22 0.16 29.06
CA GLU A 57 -0.87 -0.78 28.71
C GLU A 57 -2.22 -0.28 28.12
N ASN A 58 -2.39 0.98 27.71
CA ASN A 58 -3.73 1.52 27.44
C ASN A 58 -4.03 1.95 25.99
N GLN A 59 -3.24 1.53 24.99
CA GLN A 59 -3.63 1.72 23.59
C GLN A 59 -3.90 0.36 22.92
N LYS A 60 -5.18 0.03 22.75
CA LYS A 60 -5.65 -1.03 21.83
C LYS A 60 -4.88 -0.90 20.51
N GLU A 61 -3.95 -1.82 20.28
CA GLU A 61 -3.07 -1.82 19.12
C GLU A 61 -3.89 -2.06 17.84
N LYS A 62 -4.37 -0.99 17.20
CA LYS A 62 -5.13 -1.10 15.93
C LYS A 62 -4.19 -1.52 14.82
N THR A 63 -4.25 -2.77 14.35
CA THR A 63 -3.44 -3.29 13.21
C THR A 63 -3.59 -2.38 11.99
N THR A 64 -2.50 -2.14 11.26
CA THR A 64 -2.51 -1.17 10.16
C THR A 64 -1.65 -1.69 9.03
N PHE A 65 -2.23 -1.73 7.84
CA PHE A 65 -1.62 -2.27 6.62
C PHE A 65 -1.43 -1.12 5.64
N THR A 66 -0.22 -0.98 5.10
CA THR A 66 0.05 -0.05 4.01
C THR A 66 0.07 -0.86 2.72
N ILE A 67 -0.72 -0.43 1.74
CA ILE A 67 -0.86 -1.15 0.48
C ILE A 67 -0.23 -0.31 -0.62
N ARG A 68 0.70 -0.93 -1.33
CA ARG A 68 1.42 -0.35 -2.47
C ARG A 68 0.93 -1.01 -3.75
N ILE A 69 0.83 -0.24 -4.82
CA ILE A 69 0.45 -0.73 -6.15
C ILE A 69 1.35 -0.08 -7.19
N ASN A 70 1.34 -0.60 -8.42
CA ASN A 70 2.03 0.05 -9.52
C ASN A 70 1.39 1.40 -9.84
N GLU A 71 2.21 2.42 -10.12
CA GLU A 71 1.76 3.76 -10.54
C GLU A 71 0.74 3.73 -11.69
N ALA A 72 0.93 2.83 -12.66
CA ALA A 72 0.01 2.70 -13.80
C ALA A 72 -1.40 2.23 -13.41
N ASP A 73 -1.54 1.56 -12.25
CA ASP A 73 -2.82 1.06 -11.76
C ASP A 73 -3.52 2.04 -10.80
N VAL A 74 -2.90 3.18 -10.47
CA VAL A 74 -3.40 4.12 -9.46
C VAL A 74 -4.76 4.70 -9.82
N GLU A 75 -4.93 5.14 -11.07
CA GLU A 75 -6.20 5.74 -11.52
C GLU A 75 -7.34 4.72 -11.42
N ARG A 76 -7.11 3.53 -11.99
CA ARG A 76 -8.07 2.42 -11.96
C ARG A 76 -8.38 1.96 -10.54
N ALA A 77 -7.35 1.80 -9.70
CA ALA A 77 -7.52 1.44 -8.30
C ALA A 77 -8.33 2.50 -7.55
N THR A 78 -8.07 3.79 -7.81
CA THR A 78 -8.81 4.91 -7.21
C THR A 78 -10.29 4.84 -7.56
N GLU A 79 -10.64 4.60 -8.81
CA GLU A 79 -12.03 4.45 -9.23
C GLU A 79 -12.74 3.28 -8.54
N LEU A 80 -12.06 2.14 -8.42
CA LEU A 80 -12.63 0.95 -7.80
C LEU A 80 -12.85 1.12 -6.29
N VAL A 81 -11.98 1.87 -5.60
CA VAL A 81 -12.10 2.08 -4.16
C VAL A 81 -12.92 3.31 -3.77
N LYS A 82 -13.33 4.17 -4.72
CA LYS A 82 -14.28 5.27 -4.45
C LYS A 82 -15.60 4.78 -3.82
N GLY A 83 -15.97 3.51 -4.04
CA GLY A 83 -17.13 2.87 -3.41
C GLY A 83 -16.86 2.22 -2.04
N LEU A 84 -15.64 2.26 -1.52
CA LEU A 84 -15.26 1.69 -0.23
C LEU A 84 -14.97 2.80 0.80
N GLU A 85 -15.95 3.13 1.64
CA GLU A 85 -15.81 4.14 2.70
C GLU A 85 -14.70 3.84 3.72
N SER A 86 -14.25 2.58 3.80
CA SER A 86 -13.25 2.14 4.78
C SER A 86 -11.79 2.38 4.37
N VAL A 87 -11.53 2.97 3.19
CA VAL A 87 -10.18 3.10 2.63
C VAL A 87 -9.71 4.56 2.65
N LYS A 88 -8.67 4.84 3.44
CA LYS A 88 -8.03 6.16 3.43
C LYS A 88 -6.98 6.19 2.32
N LEU A 89 -7.34 6.79 1.19
CA LEU A 89 -6.43 7.07 0.08
C LEU A 89 -5.33 8.03 0.53
N ARG A 90 -4.09 7.71 0.17
CA ARG A 90 -2.96 8.64 0.34
C ARG A 90 -2.97 9.56 -0.88
N LYS A 91 -3.14 10.87 -0.69
CA LYS A 91 -2.99 11.83 -1.78
C LYS A 91 -1.56 11.72 -2.31
N VAL A 92 -1.41 11.34 -3.57
CA VAL A 92 -0.14 11.44 -4.29
C VAL A 92 0.16 12.94 -4.38
N LYS A 93 1.30 13.38 -3.85
CA LYS A 93 1.78 14.75 -4.06
C LYS A 93 2.28 14.81 -5.50
N GLU A 94 1.59 15.57 -6.35
CA GLU A 94 2.19 16.10 -7.58
C GLU A 94 3.34 17.03 -7.16
N ASN A 95 4.54 16.75 -7.68
CA ASN A 95 5.70 17.64 -7.61
C ASN A 95 5.86 18.31 -8.97
#